data_AF-A0A7W1J3Q5-F1
#
_entry.id   AF-A0A7W1J3Q5-F1
#
_cell.length_a   1.000
_cell.length_b   1.000
_cell.length_c   1.000
_cell.angle_alpha   90.00
_cell.angle_beta   90.00
_cell.angle_gamma   90.00
#
_symmetry.space_group_name_H-M   'P 1'
#
loop_
_entity.id
_entity.type
_entity.pdbx_description
1 polymer ?
#
loop_
_entity_poly.entity_id
_entity_poly.type
_entity_poly.pdbx_seq_one_letter_code
_entity_poly.pdbx_strand_id
1 'polypeptide(L)'
;MNAYRHPYPFSAIVGQEDLKLALLVNAVSPEVGGVLVRGEKGTAKSTAVRALARLLPSIQVVSGCPYSCDPAAPNPECPAGPHPPDAPTEKRPVRLVELPVGASTDRLAGTLDIEKALSEGRKAFEPGLLAAAHRGILYVDEVNLLSDHLVDLLLDVAAMGVNHVEREGVSVRHPSRFILVGTMNPEEGDLRPQLLDRFGVTVEVSGSPEPADRVEVVRRRLHYEAAPEEFAGVWSAADEELAAAVESARMRLPEVHLDEDILFRISILCAELGVDGLRGDLVTAKTARTLAAWDARNEVLLDDVKRAALLALSHRRRRGPFEQPGMDPEDLENALSEDPDPPDGPDGGATQAPTGEDRGEDSLGARDPEPSEARTGAGERSHAAADPFAPVRLEAPEKGKGGPLGRRSRVSGETGHPV
;
A
#
# COMPACT_ATOMS: atom_id res chain seq x y z
N MET A 1 20.53 12.23 -25.67
CA MET A 1 19.67 11.06 -25.97
C MET A 1 20.21 9.73 -25.41
N ASN A 2 21.28 9.69 -24.59
CA ASN A 2 21.90 8.43 -24.12
C ASN A 2 21.56 7.98 -22.68
N ALA A 3 20.94 8.83 -21.86
CA ALA A 3 20.65 8.52 -20.44
C ALA A 3 19.60 7.41 -20.23
N TYR A 4 18.95 6.92 -21.30
CA TYR A 4 17.98 5.83 -21.24
C TYR A 4 18.59 4.44 -21.44
N ARG A 5 19.83 4.32 -21.95
CA ARG A 5 20.50 3.00 -22.11
C ARG A 5 21.13 2.50 -20.81
N HIS A 6 21.55 3.42 -19.95
CA HIS A 6 22.20 3.12 -18.68
C HIS A 6 21.51 3.89 -17.58
N PRO A 7 20.44 3.36 -16.96
CA PRO A 7 19.80 3.98 -15.79
C PRO A 7 20.81 4.11 -14.65
N TYR A 8 20.57 5.08 -13.77
CA TYR A 8 21.37 5.28 -12.57
C TYR A 8 21.35 3.99 -11.70
N PRO A 9 22.52 3.42 -11.31
CA PRO A 9 22.61 2.24 -10.44
C PRO A 9 21.91 2.41 -9.09
N PHE A 10 21.31 1.34 -8.58
CA PHE A 10 20.52 1.40 -7.34
C PHE A 10 21.42 1.56 -6.10
N SER A 11 22.53 0.83 -6.06
CA SER A 11 23.57 0.94 -5.02
C SER A 11 24.24 2.32 -4.97
N ALA A 12 24.22 3.06 -6.08
CA ALA A 12 24.81 4.39 -6.17
C ALA A 12 23.94 5.49 -5.54
N ILE A 13 22.71 5.19 -5.10
CA ILE A 13 21.84 6.14 -4.41
C ILE A 13 22.42 6.42 -3.01
N VAL A 14 22.61 7.68 -2.68
CA VAL A 14 23.18 8.11 -1.39
C VAL A 14 22.07 8.23 -0.36
N GLY A 15 22.25 7.62 0.80
CA GLY A 15 21.24 7.59 1.86
C GLY A 15 19.93 6.96 1.42
N GLN A 16 18.82 7.46 1.96
CA GLN A 16 17.46 6.96 1.69
C GLN A 16 17.31 5.46 2.01
N GLU A 17 17.90 5.02 3.12
CA GLU A 17 17.95 3.61 3.49
C GLU A 17 16.54 3.02 3.66
N ASP A 18 15.60 3.77 4.24
CA ASP A 18 14.21 3.33 4.36
C ASP A 18 13.51 3.18 3.00
N LEU A 19 13.80 4.07 2.04
CA LEU A 19 13.25 3.96 0.68
C LEU A 19 13.81 2.72 -0.01
N LYS A 20 15.13 2.53 0.06
CA LYS A 20 15.78 1.37 -0.53
C LYS A 20 15.23 0.09 0.08
N LEU A 21 15.13 0.02 1.41
CA LEU A 21 14.60 -1.13 2.13
C LEU A 21 13.15 -1.41 1.74
N ALA A 22 12.26 -0.41 1.72
CA ALA A 22 10.86 -0.58 1.35
C ALA A 22 10.70 -1.11 -0.09
N LEU A 23 11.51 -0.60 -1.01
CA LEU A 23 11.57 -1.06 -2.41
C LEU A 23 12.09 -2.50 -2.53
N LEU A 24 13.15 -2.85 -1.78
CA LEU A 24 13.73 -4.19 -1.77
C LEU A 24 12.80 -5.22 -1.11
N VAL A 25 12.14 -4.86 -0.02
CA VAL A 25 11.12 -5.68 0.64
C VAL A 25 9.98 -6.00 -0.33
N ASN A 26 9.46 -5.00 -1.05
CA ASN A 26 8.41 -5.23 -2.05
C ASN A 26 8.92 -6.00 -3.28
N ALA A 27 10.20 -5.84 -3.62
CA ALA A 27 10.83 -6.68 -4.63
C ALA A 27 10.89 -8.16 -4.20
N VAL A 28 11.16 -8.44 -2.93
CA VAL A 28 11.15 -9.81 -2.40
C VAL A 28 9.73 -10.37 -2.31
N SER A 29 8.80 -9.60 -1.74
CA SER A 29 7.40 -10.00 -1.54
C SER A 29 6.43 -8.92 -2.05
N PRO A 30 5.94 -9.04 -3.30
CA PRO A 30 4.91 -8.12 -3.82
C PRO A 30 3.59 -8.17 -3.02
N GLU A 31 3.35 -9.26 -2.28
CA GLU A 31 2.15 -9.47 -1.46
C GLU A 31 2.08 -8.57 -0.22
N VAL A 32 3.16 -7.83 0.08
CA VAL A 32 3.19 -6.79 1.12
C VAL A 32 2.17 -5.68 0.80
N GLY A 33 1.86 -5.43 -0.47
CA GLY A 33 0.78 -4.52 -0.88
C GLY A 33 1.26 -3.19 -1.47
N GLY A 34 2.46 -3.14 -2.03
CA GLY A 34 3.00 -1.95 -2.69
C GLY A 34 3.66 -0.95 -1.74
N VAL A 35 4.41 -0.02 -2.32
CA VAL A 35 5.14 1.04 -1.62
C VAL A 35 4.52 2.39 -1.96
N LEU A 36 4.23 3.18 -0.93
CA LEU A 36 3.95 4.59 -1.08
C LEU A 36 5.14 5.43 -0.59
N VAL A 37 5.66 6.26 -1.49
CA VAL A 37 6.81 7.14 -1.23
C VAL A 37 6.33 8.58 -1.10
N ARG A 38 6.33 9.10 0.13
CA ARG A 38 5.99 10.49 0.44
C ARG A 38 7.26 11.31 0.47
N GLY A 39 7.26 12.50 -0.12
CA GLY A 39 8.42 13.38 -0.02
C GLY A 39 8.38 14.56 -0.97
N GLU A 40 9.27 15.50 -0.76
CA GLU A 40 9.38 16.70 -1.60
C GLU A 40 9.90 16.39 -3.00
N LYS A 41 9.78 17.37 -3.92
CA LYS A 41 10.38 17.28 -5.24
C LYS A 41 11.91 17.29 -5.13
N GLY A 42 12.58 16.53 -5.99
CA GLY A 42 14.05 16.47 -6.02
C GLY A 42 14.68 15.44 -5.06
N THR A 43 13.88 14.65 -4.36
CA THR A 43 14.33 13.57 -3.45
C THR A 43 14.66 12.25 -4.16
N ALA A 44 14.92 12.26 -5.47
CA ALA A 44 15.31 11.07 -6.25
C ALA A 44 14.32 9.88 -6.26
N LYS A 45 13.06 10.04 -5.82
CA LYS A 45 12.02 8.98 -5.79
C LYS A 45 11.90 8.20 -7.11
N SER A 46 11.70 8.91 -8.22
CA SER A 46 11.59 8.29 -9.56
C SER A 46 12.89 7.63 -10.02
N THR A 47 14.04 8.15 -9.56
CA THR A 47 15.36 7.56 -9.86
C THR A 47 15.52 6.21 -9.15
N ALA A 48 15.11 6.12 -7.88
CA ALA A 48 15.16 4.88 -7.12
C ALA A 48 14.31 3.76 -7.74
N VAL A 49 13.08 4.07 -8.18
CA VAL A 49 12.20 3.08 -8.82
C VAL A 49 12.75 2.62 -10.16
N ARG A 50 13.29 3.54 -10.97
CA ARG A 50 13.94 3.20 -12.25
C ARG A 50 15.20 2.36 -12.06
N ALA A 51 15.97 2.66 -11.02
CA ALA A 51 17.15 1.89 -10.65
C ALA A 51 16.77 0.47 -10.18
N LEU A 52 15.69 0.34 -9.39
CA LEU A 52 15.17 -0.96 -8.95
C LEU A 52 14.79 -1.85 -10.13
N ALA A 53 14.12 -1.30 -11.16
CA ALA A 53 13.73 -2.07 -12.35
C ALA A 53 14.93 -2.70 -13.07
N ARG A 54 16.10 -2.04 -13.04
CA ARG A 54 17.36 -2.57 -13.59
C ARG A 54 18.04 -3.56 -12.67
N LEU A 55 17.96 -3.33 -11.35
CA LEU A 55 18.51 -4.21 -10.33
C LEU A 55 17.88 -5.61 -10.39
N LEU A 56 16.57 -5.68 -10.64
CA LEU A 56 15.85 -6.96 -10.61
C LEU A 56 16.34 -7.92 -11.70
N PRO A 57 16.44 -9.22 -11.38
CA PRO A 57 16.87 -10.23 -12.33
C PRO A 57 15.92 -10.33 -13.52
N SER A 58 16.48 -10.62 -14.69
CA SER A 58 15.69 -10.80 -15.91
C SER A 58 14.78 -12.02 -15.80
N ILE A 59 13.54 -11.87 -16.25
CA ILE A 59 12.50 -12.90 -16.22
C ILE A 59 12.45 -13.66 -17.54
N GLN A 60 12.05 -14.93 -17.48
CA GLN A 60 11.66 -15.69 -18.67
C GLN A 60 10.18 -15.45 -18.99
N VAL A 61 9.88 -15.20 -20.27
CA VAL A 61 8.52 -14.99 -20.76
C VAL A 61 8.28 -15.76 -22.06
N VAL A 62 7.02 -16.09 -22.33
CA VAL A 62 6.60 -16.54 -23.66
C VAL A 62 6.77 -15.38 -24.65
N SER A 63 7.55 -15.59 -25.70
CA SER A 63 7.86 -14.55 -26.69
C SER A 63 6.59 -14.12 -27.42
N GLY A 64 6.43 -12.81 -27.60
CA GLY A 64 5.25 -12.20 -28.22
C GLY A 64 3.98 -12.16 -27.34
N CYS A 65 3.98 -12.73 -26.12
CA CYS A 65 2.83 -12.65 -25.23
C CYS A 65 2.75 -11.26 -24.57
N PRO A 66 1.68 -10.45 -24.79
CA PRO A 66 1.56 -9.12 -24.19
C PRO A 66 1.45 -9.17 -22.66
N TYR A 67 0.90 -10.28 -22.13
CA TYR A 67 0.73 -10.53 -20.70
C TYR A 67 1.96 -11.13 -20.03
N SER A 68 3.08 -11.34 -20.74
CA SER A 68 4.34 -11.81 -20.13
C SER A 68 4.22 -13.14 -19.37
N CYS A 69 3.42 -14.07 -19.91
CA CYS A 69 3.19 -15.38 -19.31
C CYS A 69 4.49 -16.12 -19.00
N ASP A 70 4.49 -16.81 -17.86
CA ASP A 70 5.60 -17.66 -17.44
C ASP A 70 5.65 -18.93 -18.29
N PRO A 71 6.76 -19.25 -18.97
CA PRO A 71 6.88 -20.50 -19.72
C PRO A 71 6.81 -21.76 -18.85
N ALA A 72 7.23 -21.68 -17.58
CA ALA A 72 7.19 -22.84 -16.67
C ALA A 72 5.78 -23.10 -16.11
N ALA A 73 4.93 -22.08 -16.10
CA ALA A 73 3.55 -22.15 -15.61
C ALA A 73 2.66 -21.21 -16.45
N PRO A 74 2.40 -21.55 -17.73
CA PRO A 74 1.62 -20.70 -18.62
C PRO A 74 0.19 -20.58 -18.11
N ASN A 75 -0.35 -19.35 -18.11
CA ASN A 75 -1.71 -19.12 -17.69
C ASN A 75 -2.70 -19.74 -18.70
N PRO A 76 -3.54 -20.73 -18.31
CA PRO A 76 -4.52 -21.33 -19.20
C PRO A 76 -5.59 -20.35 -19.67
N GLU A 77 -5.89 -19.32 -18.87
CA GLU A 77 -6.87 -18.27 -19.19
C GLU A 77 -6.25 -17.06 -19.91
N CYS A 78 -5.02 -17.17 -20.43
CA CYS A 78 -4.38 -16.06 -21.11
C CYS A 78 -5.18 -15.65 -22.36
N PRO A 79 -5.59 -14.36 -22.51
CA PRO A 79 -6.32 -13.92 -23.71
C PRO A 79 -5.51 -14.02 -25.01
N ALA A 80 -4.18 -14.07 -24.92
CA ALA A 80 -3.27 -14.31 -26.05
C ALA A 80 -2.91 -15.79 -26.24
N GLY A 81 -3.50 -16.69 -25.45
CA GLY A 81 -3.28 -18.12 -25.47
C GLY A 81 -4.29 -18.90 -26.33
N PRO A 82 -4.23 -20.24 -26.32
CA PRO A 82 -3.36 -21.07 -25.49
C PRO A 82 -1.89 -21.03 -25.94
N HIS A 83 -0.96 -21.04 -24.99
CA HIS A 83 0.48 -21.17 -25.26
C HIS A 83 0.88 -22.64 -25.20
N PRO A 84 1.37 -23.25 -26.30
CA PRO A 84 1.82 -24.63 -26.26
C PRO A 84 3.12 -24.78 -25.44
N PRO A 85 3.45 -25.98 -24.91
CA PRO A 85 4.63 -26.18 -24.06
C PRO A 85 5.97 -25.86 -24.74
N ASP A 86 6.01 -25.88 -26.07
CA ASP A 86 7.16 -25.57 -26.93
C ASP A 86 7.12 -24.13 -27.48
N ALA A 87 6.26 -23.27 -26.94
CA ALA A 87 6.20 -21.87 -27.34
C ALA A 87 7.57 -21.20 -27.18
N PRO A 88 7.99 -20.35 -28.14
CA PRO A 88 9.28 -19.68 -28.07
C PRO A 88 9.36 -18.84 -26.80
N THR A 89 10.49 -18.94 -26.09
CA THR A 89 10.74 -18.20 -24.84
C THR A 89 11.84 -17.18 -25.04
N GLU A 90 11.77 -16.09 -24.28
CA GLU A 90 12.82 -15.07 -24.25
C GLU A 90 13.12 -14.66 -22.81
N LYS A 91 14.39 -14.36 -22.54
CA LYS A 91 14.82 -13.74 -21.29
C LYS A 91 14.88 -12.23 -21.50
N ARG A 92 14.19 -11.47 -20.66
CA ARG A 92 14.15 -10.00 -20.77
C ARG A 92 14.15 -9.33 -19.40
N PRO A 93 14.63 -8.08 -19.30
CA PRO A 93 14.57 -7.33 -18.04
C PRO A 93 13.12 -7.12 -17.57
N VAL A 94 12.96 -6.90 -16.27
CA VAL A 94 11.69 -6.54 -15.65
C VAL A 94 11.17 -5.24 -16.27
N ARG A 95 9.89 -5.21 -16.63
CA ARG A 95 9.26 -4.01 -17.21
C ARG A 95 8.95 -3.02 -16.09
N LEU A 96 9.38 -1.78 -16.28
CA LEU A 96 8.85 -0.63 -15.56
C LEU A 96 7.77 0.02 -16.42
N VAL A 97 6.54 0.03 -15.92
CA VAL A 97 5.40 0.67 -16.57
C VAL A 97 5.02 1.90 -15.77
N GLU A 98 4.95 3.06 -16.43
CA GLU A 98 4.59 4.31 -15.79
C GLU A 98 3.14 4.68 -16.10
N LEU A 99 2.37 4.96 -15.06
CA LEU A 99 1.00 5.46 -15.16
C LEU A 99 1.02 6.99 -15.14
N PRO A 100 0.70 7.66 -16.26
CA PRO A 100 0.59 9.12 -16.27
C PRO A 100 -0.66 9.58 -15.51
N VAL A 101 -0.59 10.74 -14.87
CA VAL A 101 -1.69 11.35 -14.10
C VAL A 101 -3.00 11.45 -14.90
N GLY A 102 -2.90 11.74 -16.21
CA GLY A 102 -4.05 11.87 -17.12
C GLY A 102 -4.47 10.56 -17.82
N ALA A 103 -4.09 9.39 -17.31
CA ALA A 103 -4.49 8.12 -17.93
C ALA A 103 -6.01 7.91 -17.84
N SER A 104 -6.60 7.37 -18.91
CA SER A 104 -7.98 6.87 -18.86
C SER A 104 -8.04 5.46 -18.27
N THR A 105 -9.21 5.06 -17.78
CA THR A 105 -9.47 3.68 -17.34
C THR A 105 -9.14 2.68 -18.45
N ASP A 106 -9.45 3.01 -19.69
CA ASP A 106 -9.20 2.16 -20.87
C ASP A 106 -7.71 1.95 -21.11
N ARG A 107 -6.89 2.98 -20.89
CA ARG A 107 -5.43 2.84 -20.98
C ARG A 107 -4.87 1.99 -19.85
N LEU A 108 -5.43 2.09 -18.64
CA LEU A 108 -4.99 1.33 -17.48
C LEU A 108 -5.41 -0.15 -17.56
N ALA A 109 -6.72 -0.40 -17.70
CA ALA A 109 -7.35 -1.71 -17.69
C ALA A 109 -7.25 -2.46 -19.02
N GLY A 110 -7.19 -1.73 -20.13
CA GLY A 110 -7.38 -2.25 -21.48
C GLY A 110 -8.78 -1.94 -22.01
N THR A 111 -8.93 -2.03 -23.33
CA THR A 111 -10.18 -1.74 -24.02
C THR A 111 -10.46 -2.77 -25.11
N LEU A 112 -11.69 -2.82 -25.60
CA LEU A 112 -12.07 -3.65 -26.74
C LEU A 112 -11.97 -2.82 -28.02
N ASP A 113 -11.27 -3.37 -29.01
CA ASP A 113 -11.26 -2.79 -30.35
C ASP A 113 -12.55 -3.20 -31.09
N ILE A 114 -13.55 -2.33 -31.01
CA ILE A 114 -14.86 -2.50 -31.64
C ILE A 114 -14.73 -2.53 -33.18
N GLU A 115 -13.80 -1.78 -33.76
CA GLU A 115 -13.60 -1.73 -35.21
C GLU A 115 -13.07 -3.06 -35.74
N LYS A 116 -12.07 -3.65 -35.08
CA LYS A 116 -11.59 -5.00 -35.39
C LYS A 116 -12.65 -6.06 -35.09
N ALA A 117 -13.42 -5.90 -34.01
CA ALA A 117 -14.52 -6.82 -33.69
C ALA A 117 -15.61 -6.84 -34.77
N LEU A 118 -15.94 -5.68 -35.35
CA LEU A 118 -16.96 -5.54 -36.39
C LEU A 118 -16.44 -5.90 -37.79
N SER A 119 -15.18 -5.60 -38.11
CA SER A 119 -14.60 -5.84 -39.44
C SER A 119 -14.05 -7.25 -39.63
N GLU A 120 -13.37 -7.80 -38.63
CA GLU A 120 -12.72 -9.13 -38.69
C GLU A 120 -13.56 -10.22 -38.00
N GLY A 121 -14.67 -9.85 -37.34
CA GLY A 121 -15.52 -10.77 -36.57
C GLY A 121 -14.80 -11.38 -35.36
N ARG A 122 -13.64 -10.84 -34.98
CA ARG A 122 -12.81 -11.30 -33.85
C ARG A 122 -12.77 -10.20 -32.79
N LYS A 123 -13.29 -10.51 -31.60
CA LYS A 123 -13.19 -9.63 -30.43
C LYS A 123 -11.72 -9.48 -30.06
N ALA A 124 -11.07 -8.40 -30.47
CA ALA A 124 -9.68 -8.10 -30.13
C ALA A 124 -9.63 -7.20 -28.90
N PHE A 125 -9.24 -7.77 -27.76
CA PHE A 125 -8.97 -6.98 -26.55
C PHE A 125 -7.58 -6.36 -26.66
N GLU A 126 -7.50 -5.04 -26.53
CA GLU A 126 -6.25 -4.30 -26.47
C GLU A 126 -5.75 -4.23 -25.02
N PRO A 127 -4.57 -4.84 -24.71
CA PRO A 127 -4.06 -4.88 -23.36
C PRO A 127 -3.67 -3.50 -22.85
N GLY A 128 -4.12 -3.16 -21.64
CA GLY A 128 -3.75 -1.92 -20.96
C GLY A 128 -2.40 -1.97 -20.24
N LEU A 129 -2.12 -0.92 -19.47
CA LEU A 129 -0.90 -0.80 -18.66
C LEU A 129 -0.78 -1.90 -17.60
N LEU A 130 -1.91 -2.37 -17.02
CA LEU A 130 -1.92 -3.47 -16.05
C LEU A 130 -1.40 -4.78 -16.67
N ALA A 131 -1.77 -5.06 -17.92
CA ALA A 131 -1.25 -6.22 -18.64
C ALA A 131 0.26 -6.09 -18.91
N ALA A 132 0.72 -4.89 -19.29
CA ALA A 132 2.13 -4.62 -19.54
C ALA A 132 2.99 -4.69 -18.25
N ALA A 133 2.39 -4.36 -17.11
CA ALA A 133 3.04 -4.37 -15.80
C ALA A 133 3.13 -5.76 -15.17
N HIS A 134 2.43 -6.78 -15.71
CA HIS A 134 2.49 -8.13 -15.16
C HIS A 134 3.93 -8.68 -15.07
N ARG A 135 4.30 -9.21 -13.90
CA ARG A 135 5.66 -9.63 -13.50
C ARG A 135 6.68 -8.50 -13.65
N GLY A 136 6.21 -7.27 -13.43
CA GLY A 136 6.92 -6.01 -13.59
C GLY A 136 6.76 -5.09 -12.39
N ILE A 137 7.06 -3.81 -12.61
CA ILE A 137 6.83 -2.71 -11.69
C ILE A 137 5.83 -1.76 -12.33
N LEU A 138 4.79 -1.38 -11.58
CA LEU A 138 3.88 -0.30 -11.96
C LEU A 138 4.22 0.92 -11.11
N TYR A 139 4.75 1.95 -11.74
CA TYR A 139 5.09 3.22 -11.12
C TYR A 139 3.99 4.24 -11.38
N VAL A 140 3.55 4.90 -10.32
CA VAL A 140 2.58 5.99 -10.38
C VAL A 140 3.21 7.23 -9.78
N ASP A 141 3.42 8.24 -10.62
CA ASP A 141 3.90 9.53 -10.15
C ASP A 141 2.71 10.36 -9.65
N GLU A 142 2.86 10.96 -8.47
CA GLU A 142 1.84 11.85 -7.88
C GLU A 142 0.46 11.16 -7.77
N VAL A 143 0.39 10.04 -7.04
CA VAL A 143 -0.86 9.24 -6.85
C VAL A 143 -2.02 10.07 -6.31
N ASN A 144 -1.74 11.16 -5.59
CA ASN A 144 -2.72 12.10 -5.06
C ASN A 144 -3.46 12.90 -6.15
N LEU A 145 -2.93 12.94 -7.38
CA LEU A 145 -3.53 13.64 -8.51
C LEU A 145 -4.36 12.73 -9.42
N LEU A 146 -4.30 11.41 -9.22
CA LEU A 146 -5.14 10.48 -9.96
C LEU A 146 -6.61 10.58 -9.53
N SER A 147 -7.51 10.18 -10.43
CA SER A 147 -8.92 10.06 -10.07
C SER A 147 -9.13 8.89 -9.11
N ASP A 148 -10.04 9.08 -8.13
CA ASP A 148 -10.33 8.07 -7.10
C ASP A 148 -10.59 6.68 -7.68
N HIS A 149 -11.38 6.61 -8.75
CA HIS A 149 -11.73 5.35 -9.42
C HIS A 149 -10.52 4.62 -10.01
N LEU A 150 -9.52 5.34 -10.56
CA LEU A 150 -8.31 4.71 -11.08
C LEU A 150 -7.43 4.16 -9.95
N VAL A 151 -7.34 4.91 -8.84
CA VAL A 151 -6.58 4.47 -7.68
C VAL A 151 -7.21 3.22 -7.06
N ASP A 152 -8.54 3.20 -6.92
CA ASP A 152 -9.28 2.03 -6.44
C ASP A 152 -9.04 0.79 -7.31
N LEU A 153 -9.24 0.92 -8.63
CA LEU A 153 -9.01 -0.17 -9.58
C LEU A 153 -7.56 -0.68 -9.50
N LEU A 154 -6.60 0.23 -9.45
CA LEU A 154 -5.18 -0.12 -9.40
C LEU A 154 -4.82 -0.87 -8.11
N LEU A 155 -5.33 -0.41 -6.97
CA LEU A 155 -5.10 -1.06 -5.68
C LEU A 155 -5.85 -2.40 -5.57
N ASP A 156 -7.02 -2.55 -6.21
CA ASP A 156 -7.76 -3.81 -6.26
C ASP A 156 -6.96 -4.85 -7.05
N VAL A 157 -6.48 -4.47 -8.23
CA VAL A 157 -5.69 -5.36 -9.08
C VAL A 157 -4.33 -5.67 -8.45
N ALA A 158 -3.69 -4.71 -7.76
CA ALA A 158 -2.45 -4.96 -7.04
C ALA A 158 -2.64 -5.99 -5.90
N ALA A 159 -3.77 -5.95 -5.18
CA ALA A 159 -4.08 -6.88 -4.11
C ALA A 159 -4.52 -8.26 -4.62
N MET A 160 -5.40 -8.30 -5.63
CA MET A 160 -5.93 -9.56 -6.19
C MET A 160 -4.96 -10.24 -7.15
N GLY A 161 -4.04 -9.48 -7.75
CA GLY A 161 -3.08 -9.97 -8.74
C GLY A 161 -3.70 -10.35 -10.09
N VAL A 162 -4.94 -9.97 -10.33
CA VAL A 162 -5.72 -10.29 -11.53
C VAL A 162 -6.52 -9.06 -11.93
N ASN A 163 -6.46 -8.70 -13.21
CA ASN A 163 -7.28 -7.65 -13.79
C ASN A 163 -8.52 -8.27 -14.44
N HIS A 164 -9.68 -7.67 -14.19
CA HIS A 164 -10.96 -8.10 -14.70
C HIS A 164 -11.63 -6.92 -15.40
N VAL A 165 -11.93 -7.10 -16.69
CA VAL A 165 -12.53 -6.07 -17.53
C VAL A 165 -13.86 -6.57 -18.06
N GLU A 166 -14.95 -5.96 -17.57
CA GLU A 166 -16.30 -6.27 -18.01
C GLU A 166 -16.90 -5.06 -18.74
N ARG A 167 -16.98 -5.15 -20.07
CA ARG A 167 -17.56 -4.10 -20.91
C ARG A 167 -18.22 -4.69 -22.14
N GLU A 168 -19.31 -4.05 -22.58
CA GLU A 168 -19.98 -4.35 -23.86
C GLU A 168 -20.35 -5.84 -24.02
N GLY A 169 -20.72 -6.50 -22.91
CA GLY A 169 -21.10 -7.91 -22.88
C GLY A 169 -19.91 -8.88 -23.05
N VAL A 170 -18.68 -8.41 -22.85
CA VAL A 170 -17.44 -9.20 -22.84
C VAL A 170 -16.80 -9.07 -21.47
N SER A 171 -16.41 -10.22 -20.91
CA SER A 171 -15.68 -10.33 -19.66
C SER A 171 -14.30 -10.91 -19.98
N VAL A 172 -13.25 -10.11 -19.81
CA VAL A 172 -11.86 -10.51 -20.03
C VAL A 172 -11.14 -10.52 -18.69
N ARG A 173 -10.44 -11.60 -18.39
CA ARG A 173 -9.66 -11.76 -17.17
C ARG A 173 -8.22 -12.10 -17.53
N HIS A 174 -7.26 -11.42 -16.91
CA HIS A 174 -5.85 -11.73 -17.10
C HIS A 174 -5.03 -11.47 -15.84
N PRO A 175 -3.93 -12.21 -15.63
CA PRO A 175 -3.06 -12.01 -14.49
C PRO A 175 -2.38 -10.65 -14.58
N SER A 176 -2.21 -10.02 -13.43
CA SER A 176 -1.63 -8.69 -13.27
C SER A 176 -0.98 -8.54 -11.89
N ARG A 177 -0.11 -9.48 -11.54
CA ARG A 177 0.80 -9.40 -10.39
C ARG A 177 1.98 -8.49 -10.74
N PHE A 178 2.15 -7.38 -10.02
CA PHE A 178 3.23 -6.42 -10.22
C PHE A 178 3.62 -5.78 -8.89
N ILE A 179 4.82 -5.19 -8.83
CA ILE A 179 5.22 -4.37 -7.70
C ILE A 179 4.63 -2.97 -7.90
N LEU A 180 3.73 -2.56 -7.02
CA LEU A 180 3.16 -1.23 -7.06
C LEU A 180 4.08 -0.23 -6.34
N VAL A 181 4.46 0.84 -7.01
CA VAL A 181 5.15 1.97 -6.38
C VAL A 181 4.43 3.27 -6.71
N GLY A 182 3.85 3.89 -5.69
CA GLY A 182 3.25 5.21 -5.79
C GLY A 182 4.15 6.27 -5.16
N THR A 183 4.28 7.43 -5.79
CA THR A 183 4.88 8.61 -5.15
C THR A 183 3.80 9.65 -4.89
N MET A 184 3.97 10.44 -3.84
CA MET A 184 3.16 11.64 -3.62
C MET A 184 4.00 12.78 -3.07
N ASN A 185 3.56 14.00 -3.34
CA ASN A 185 4.02 15.20 -2.64
C ASN A 185 2.92 15.64 -1.67
N PRO A 186 3.13 15.57 -0.34
CA PRO A 186 2.11 15.99 0.63
C PRO A 186 1.70 17.46 0.47
N GLU A 187 2.55 18.31 -0.12
CA GLU A 187 2.21 19.72 -0.38
C GLU A 187 1.12 19.90 -1.46
N GLU A 188 0.93 18.91 -2.33
CA GLU A 188 -0.03 18.96 -3.45
C GLU A 188 -1.39 18.35 -3.10
N GLY A 189 -1.55 17.89 -1.87
CA GLY A 189 -2.78 17.31 -1.34
C GLY A 189 -2.57 15.93 -0.73
N ASP A 190 -3.40 15.60 0.24
CA ASP A 190 -3.41 14.30 0.89
C ASP A 190 -4.25 13.28 0.11
N LEU A 191 -3.79 12.03 0.12
CA LEU A 191 -4.57 10.90 -0.35
C LEU A 191 -5.66 10.56 0.68
N ARG A 192 -6.84 10.15 0.21
CA ARG A 192 -7.93 9.70 1.08
C ARG A 192 -7.44 8.58 2.02
N PRO A 193 -7.78 8.62 3.33
CA PRO A 193 -7.33 7.60 4.29
C PRO A 193 -7.65 6.15 3.88
N GLN A 194 -8.79 5.93 3.21
CA GLN A 194 -9.21 4.61 2.74
C GLN A 194 -8.29 4.05 1.65
N LEU A 195 -7.72 4.91 0.80
CA LEU A 195 -6.77 4.53 -0.25
C LEU A 195 -5.36 4.37 0.31
N LEU A 196 -5.01 5.23 1.26
CA LEU A 196 -3.74 5.16 1.97
C LEU A 196 -3.59 3.84 2.74
N ASP A 197 -4.64 3.39 3.43
CA ASP A 197 -4.65 2.10 4.15
C ASP A 197 -4.35 0.90 3.24
N ARG A 198 -4.74 0.98 1.97
CA ARG A 198 -4.57 -0.11 1.00
C ARG A 198 -3.13 -0.25 0.49
N PHE A 199 -2.28 0.75 0.68
CA PHE A 199 -0.85 0.58 0.48
C PHE A 199 -0.26 -0.25 1.63
N GLY A 200 0.61 -1.18 1.25
CA GLY A 200 1.31 -2.06 2.18
C GLY A 200 2.23 -1.27 3.10
N VAL A 201 3.23 -0.64 2.50
CA VAL A 201 4.24 0.13 3.23
C VAL A 201 4.29 1.57 2.76
N THR A 202 4.55 2.47 3.70
CA THR A 202 4.78 3.89 3.43
C THR A 202 6.17 4.28 3.93
N VAL A 203 6.86 5.07 3.12
CA VAL A 203 8.16 5.65 3.47
C VAL A 203 8.14 7.14 3.22
N GLU A 204 8.66 7.90 4.18
CA GLU A 204 8.91 9.32 4.04
C GLU A 204 10.35 9.56 3.60
N VAL A 205 10.51 10.34 2.54
CA VAL A 205 11.79 10.68 1.95
C VAL A 205 11.97 12.18 2.04
N SER A 206 12.92 12.58 2.87
CA SER A 206 13.40 13.95 3.00
C SER A 206 14.80 14.08 2.39
N GLY A 207 15.17 15.29 1.96
CA GLY A 207 16.54 15.56 1.55
C GLY A 207 17.46 15.51 2.76
N SER A 208 18.62 14.84 2.64
CA SER A 208 19.62 14.85 3.72
C SER A 208 20.05 16.29 4.01
N PRO A 209 19.95 16.76 5.27
CA PRO A 209 20.42 18.09 5.65
C PRO A 209 21.95 18.16 5.70
N GLU A 210 22.65 17.02 5.75
CA GLU A 210 24.09 16.96 5.91
C GLU A 210 24.82 17.42 4.63
N PRO A 211 25.71 18.43 4.71
CA PRO A 211 26.45 18.91 3.55
C PRO A 211 27.28 17.83 2.84
N ALA A 212 27.80 16.85 3.59
CA ALA A 212 28.60 15.75 3.04
C ALA A 212 27.79 14.88 2.07
N ASP A 213 26.59 14.46 2.48
CA ASP A 213 25.68 13.69 1.64
C ASP A 213 25.26 14.47 0.40
N ARG A 214 24.92 15.76 0.56
CA ARG A 214 24.52 16.61 -0.57
C ARG A 214 25.63 16.75 -1.60
N VAL A 215 26.88 16.93 -1.14
CA VAL A 215 28.06 16.97 -2.02
C VAL A 215 28.25 15.63 -2.73
N GLU A 216 28.07 14.51 -2.03
CA GLU A 216 28.20 13.19 -2.63
C GLU A 216 27.12 12.90 -3.68
N VAL A 217 25.87 13.26 -3.41
CA VAL A 217 24.78 13.17 -4.40
C VAL A 217 25.12 13.95 -5.67
N VAL A 218 25.55 15.21 -5.51
CA VAL A 218 25.92 16.06 -6.65
C VAL A 218 27.14 15.47 -7.39
N ARG A 219 28.17 15.01 -6.67
CA ARG A 219 29.37 14.40 -7.25
C ARG A 219 29.03 13.16 -8.09
N ARG A 220 28.26 12.22 -7.53
CA ARG A 220 27.83 11.01 -8.26
C ARG A 220 26.98 11.36 -9.47
N ARG A 221 26.07 12.34 -9.32
CA ARG A 221 25.22 12.77 -10.42
C ARG A 221 26.01 13.38 -11.58
N LEU A 222 26.99 14.25 -11.29
CA LEU A 222 27.86 14.84 -12.31
C LEU A 222 28.71 13.78 -13.02
N HIS A 223 29.23 12.79 -12.28
CA HIS A 223 29.98 11.67 -12.88
C HIS A 223 29.08 10.84 -13.81
N TYR A 224 27.88 10.46 -13.35
CA TYR A 224 26.91 9.76 -14.18
C TYR A 224 26.54 10.53 -15.45
N GLU A 225 26.36 11.85 -15.39
CA GLU A 225 26.05 12.66 -16.57
C GLU A 225 27.22 12.78 -17.54
N ALA A 226 28.46 12.82 -17.03
CA ALA A 226 29.66 12.89 -17.86
C ALA A 226 29.98 11.55 -18.54
N ALA A 227 29.86 10.43 -17.81
CA ALA A 227 30.21 9.10 -18.29
C ALA A 227 29.26 8.01 -17.72
N PRO A 228 28.03 7.86 -18.28
CA PRO A 228 27.04 6.92 -17.76
C PRO A 228 27.49 5.45 -17.78
N GLU A 229 28.26 5.06 -18.80
CA GLU A 229 28.75 3.69 -18.98
C GLU A 229 29.83 3.32 -17.96
N GLU A 230 30.80 4.21 -17.78
CA GLU A 230 31.85 4.05 -16.77
C GLU A 230 31.25 4.02 -15.36
N PHE A 231 30.33 4.95 -15.07
CA PHE A 231 29.63 5.00 -13.80
C PHE A 231 28.87 3.68 -13.53
N ALA A 232 28.10 3.19 -14.49
CA ALA A 232 27.41 1.91 -14.36
C ALA A 232 28.39 0.74 -14.15
N GLY A 233 29.56 0.77 -14.80
CA GLY A 233 30.61 -0.22 -14.61
C GLY A 233 31.19 -0.24 -13.19
N VAL A 234 31.40 0.93 -12.58
CA VAL A 234 31.91 1.05 -11.20
C VAL A 234 30.94 0.43 -10.18
N TRP A 235 29.63 0.59 -10.38
CA TRP A 235 28.60 0.13 -9.45
C TRP A 235 28.00 -1.25 -9.79
N SER A 236 28.39 -1.87 -10.91
CA SER A 236 27.82 -3.14 -11.37
C SER A 236 27.93 -4.25 -10.32
N ALA A 237 29.09 -4.37 -9.66
CA ALA A 237 29.31 -5.40 -8.65
C ALA A 237 28.39 -5.25 -7.43
N ALA A 238 28.16 -4.01 -6.99
CA ALA A 238 27.27 -3.73 -5.86
C ALA A 238 25.78 -3.95 -6.22
N ASP A 239 25.37 -3.59 -7.45
CA ASP A 239 24.04 -3.90 -7.94
C ASP A 239 23.85 -5.42 -8.12
N GLU A 240 24.86 -6.15 -8.61
CA GLU A 240 24.80 -7.62 -8.75
C GLU A 240 24.67 -8.32 -7.38
N GLU A 241 25.37 -7.84 -6.35
CA GLU A 241 25.26 -8.35 -4.98
C GLU A 241 23.85 -8.13 -4.41
N LEU A 242 23.29 -6.92 -4.59
CA LEU A 242 21.92 -6.61 -4.18
C LEU A 242 20.88 -7.44 -4.95
N ALA A 243 21.08 -7.65 -6.26
CA ALA A 243 20.21 -8.49 -7.07
C ALA A 243 20.22 -9.95 -6.58
N ALA A 244 21.40 -10.49 -6.26
CA ALA A 244 21.57 -11.83 -5.71
C ALA A 244 20.94 -11.95 -4.31
N ALA A 245 21.02 -10.89 -3.49
CA ALA A 245 20.34 -10.83 -2.19
C ALA A 245 18.81 -10.89 -2.35
N VAL A 246 18.24 -10.14 -3.31
CA VAL A 246 16.79 -10.20 -3.62
C VAL A 246 16.38 -11.61 -4.06
N GLU A 247 17.13 -12.26 -4.95
CA GLU A 247 16.84 -13.64 -5.37
C GLU A 247 16.92 -14.62 -4.21
N SER A 248 17.97 -14.52 -3.38
CA SER A 248 18.16 -15.38 -2.21
C SER A 248 17.03 -15.22 -1.19
N ALA A 249 16.61 -13.98 -0.92
CA ALA A 249 15.50 -13.70 -0.03
C ALA A 249 14.16 -14.21 -0.58
N ARG A 250 13.92 -14.09 -1.90
CA ARG A 250 12.72 -14.65 -2.55
C ARG A 250 12.64 -16.17 -2.41
N MET A 251 13.76 -16.86 -2.57
CA MET A 251 13.83 -18.32 -2.41
C MET A 251 13.64 -18.76 -0.96
N ARG A 252 14.13 -17.95 0.00
CA ARG A 252 14.03 -18.23 1.44
C ARG A 252 12.64 -17.93 2.02
N LEU A 253 11.93 -16.92 1.50
CA LEU A 253 10.66 -16.44 2.06
C LEU A 253 9.63 -17.54 2.39
N PRO A 254 9.43 -18.58 1.56
CA PRO A 254 8.52 -19.69 1.89
C PRO A 254 8.93 -20.49 3.14
N GLU A 255 10.21 -20.53 3.46
CA GLU A 255 10.79 -21.25 4.61
C GLU A 255 10.85 -20.41 5.88
N VAL A 256 10.51 -19.11 5.82
CA VAL A 256 10.54 -18.23 6.99
C VAL A 256 9.32 -18.50 7.87
N HIS A 257 9.59 -18.93 9.10
CA HIS A 257 8.59 -19.22 10.13
C HIS A 257 8.26 -17.94 10.91
N LEU A 258 6.96 -17.73 11.10
CA LEU A 258 6.41 -16.70 11.97
C LEU A 258 5.75 -17.42 13.14
N ASP A 259 6.40 -17.36 14.30
CA ASP A 259 5.90 -18.02 15.50
C ASP A 259 4.60 -17.38 16.00
N GLU A 260 3.78 -18.17 16.68
CA GLU A 260 2.48 -17.74 17.21
C GLU A 260 2.65 -16.62 18.23
N ASP A 261 3.70 -16.67 19.06
CA ASP A 261 4.04 -15.62 20.02
C ASP A 261 4.36 -14.29 19.32
N ILE A 262 5.06 -14.33 18.19
CA ILE A 262 5.39 -13.13 17.40
C ILE A 262 4.12 -12.59 16.73
N LEU A 263 3.26 -13.47 16.21
CA LEU A 263 1.97 -13.07 15.64
C LEU A 263 1.09 -12.40 16.70
N PHE A 264 1.05 -12.93 17.92
CA PHE A 264 0.33 -12.34 19.04
C PHE A 264 0.86 -10.95 19.39
N ARG A 265 2.18 -10.78 19.46
CA ARG A 265 2.82 -9.47 19.65
C ARG A 265 2.49 -8.47 18.55
N ILE A 266 2.42 -8.91 17.28
CA ILE A 266 1.98 -8.05 16.17
C ILE A 266 0.55 -7.55 16.41
N SER A 267 -0.36 -8.43 16.83
CA SER A 267 -1.75 -8.05 17.08
C SER A 267 -1.93 -7.12 18.28
N ILE A 268 -1.17 -7.32 19.36
CA ILE A 268 -1.13 -6.38 20.49
C ILE A 268 -0.68 -5.00 20.00
N LEU A 269 0.44 -4.95 19.28
CA LEU A 269 0.98 -3.71 18.75
C LEU A 269 -0.04 -2.98 17.87
N CYS A 270 -0.72 -3.70 16.96
CA CYS A 270 -1.77 -3.11 16.13
C CYS A 270 -2.95 -2.57 16.95
N ALA A 271 -3.35 -3.30 18.00
CA ALA A 271 -4.46 -2.90 18.88
C ALA A 271 -4.13 -1.65 19.70
N GLU A 272 -2.93 -1.59 20.30
CA GLU A 272 -2.46 -0.44 21.08
C GLU A 272 -2.31 0.82 20.23
N LEU A 273 -1.83 0.67 18.99
CA LEU A 273 -1.72 1.77 18.04
C LEU A 273 -3.06 2.20 17.44
N GLY A 274 -4.18 1.56 17.82
CA GLY A 274 -5.52 1.91 17.36
C GLY A 274 -5.71 1.73 15.85
N VAL A 275 -5.05 0.71 15.28
CA VAL A 275 -5.15 0.38 13.85
C VAL A 275 -6.49 -0.30 13.57
N ASP A 276 -7.21 0.19 12.55
CA ASP A 276 -8.51 -0.36 12.20
C ASP A 276 -8.37 -1.64 11.35
N GLY A 277 -8.97 -2.74 11.84
CA GLY A 277 -9.05 -4.01 11.13
C GLY A 277 -7.71 -4.75 11.01
N LEU A 278 -7.73 -5.92 10.36
CA LEU A 278 -6.61 -6.86 10.34
C LEU A 278 -5.58 -6.62 9.23
N ARG A 279 -5.75 -5.55 8.44
CA ARG A 279 -4.80 -5.25 7.35
C ARG A 279 -3.45 -4.81 7.91
N GLY A 280 -3.47 -4.08 9.02
CA GLY A 280 -2.29 -3.75 9.84
C GLY A 280 -1.46 -5.00 10.11
N ASP A 281 -2.08 -5.94 10.82
CA ASP A 281 -1.50 -7.21 11.26
C ASP A 281 -0.91 -8.00 10.09
N LEU A 282 -1.70 -8.20 9.04
CA LEU A 282 -1.30 -9.02 7.90
C LEU A 282 -0.09 -8.44 7.17
N VAL A 283 -0.06 -7.12 6.97
CA VAL A 283 1.04 -6.47 6.28
C VAL A 283 2.27 -6.41 7.16
N THR A 284 2.14 -6.14 8.46
CA THR A 284 3.26 -6.18 9.41
C THR A 284 3.87 -7.59 9.45
N ALA A 285 3.06 -8.63 9.56
CA ALA A 285 3.51 -10.03 9.53
C ALA A 285 4.23 -10.39 8.23
N LYS A 286 3.66 -10.04 7.07
CA LYS A 286 4.30 -10.26 5.76
C LYS A 286 5.61 -9.50 5.61
N THR A 287 5.65 -8.26 6.08
CA THR A 287 6.83 -7.40 6.03
C THR A 287 7.92 -7.95 6.94
N ALA A 288 7.59 -8.35 8.18
CA ALA A 288 8.53 -8.94 9.13
C ALA A 288 9.13 -10.26 8.60
N ARG A 289 8.29 -11.15 8.02
CA ARG A 289 8.79 -12.36 7.34
C ARG A 289 9.73 -12.04 6.18
N THR A 290 9.43 -10.99 5.43
CA THR A 290 10.25 -10.55 4.31
C THR A 290 11.59 -9.96 4.78
N LEU A 291 11.58 -9.19 5.87
CA LEU A 291 12.79 -8.66 6.51
C LEU A 291 13.67 -9.77 7.07
N ALA A 292 13.10 -10.77 7.73
CA ALA A 292 13.85 -11.95 8.17
C ALA A 292 14.48 -12.70 6.98
N ALA A 293 13.73 -12.89 5.88
CA ALA A 293 14.25 -13.50 4.67
C ALA A 293 15.42 -12.70 4.06
N TRP A 294 15.29 -11.37 4.06
CA TRP A 294 16.27 -10.39 3.58
C TRP A 294 17.56 -10.42 4.42
N ASP A 295 17.43 -10.47 5.75
CA ASP A 295 18.55 -10.57 6.70
C ASP A 295 19.13 -12.00 6.79
N ALA A 296 18.72 -12.88 5.88
CA ALA A 296 19.17 -14.25 5.76
C ALA A 296 18.84 -15.20 6.91
N ARG A 297 17.69 -14.99 7.54
CA ARG A 297 17.15 -15.82 8.63
C ARG A 297 15.86 -16.53 8.22
N ASN A 298 15.61 -17.67 8.87
CA ASN A 298 14.39 -18.50 8.68
C ASN A 298 13.36 -18.30 9.80
N GLU A 299 13.64 -17.43 10.75
CA GLU A 299 12.78 -17.13 11.91
C GLU A 299 12.65 -15.61 12.04
N VAL A 300 11.43 -15.15 12.29
CA VAL A 300 11.11 -13.74 12.52
C VAL A 300 11.46 -13.36 13.95
N LEU A 301 12.25 -12.30 14.11
CA LEU A 301 12.59 -11.75 15.41
C LEU A 301 11.75 -10.51 15.73
N LEU A 302 11.73 -10.12 17.01
CA LEU A 302 11.02 -8.91 17.44
C LEU A 302 11.54 -7.64 16.74
N ASP A 303 12.83 -7.59 16.42
CA ASP A 303 13.42 -6.46 15.66
C ASP A 303 12.84 -6.35 14.25
N ASP A 304 12.52 -7.47 13.61
CA ASP A 304 11.84 -7.47 12.30
C ASP A 304 10.44 -6.90 12.41
N VAL A 305 9.73 -7.22 13.50
CA VAL A 305 8.40 -6.67 13.78
C VAL A 305 8.48 -5.16 13.98
N LYS A 306 9.49 -4.68 14.71
CA LYS A 306 9.72 -3.24 14.90
C LYS A 306 9.93 -2.52 13.57
N ARG A 307 10.87 -3.01 12.77
CA ARG A 307 11.17 -2.46 11.44
C ARG A 307 9.96 -2.54 10.50
N ALA A 308 9.21 -3.65 10.56
CA ALA A 308 7.99 -3.82 9.79
C ALA A 308 6.90 -2.83 10.20
N ALA A 309 6.72 -2.60 11.51
CA ALA A 309 5.72 -1.68 12.04
C ALA A 309 5.96 -0.24 11.58
N LEU A 310 7.21 0.23 11.60
CA LEU A 310 7.57 1.57 11.11
C LEU A 310 7.16 1.77 9.65
N LEU A 311 7.32 0.74 8.82
CA LEU A 311 6.95 0.77 7.40
C LEU A 311 5.45 0.58 7.16
N ALA A 312 4.80 -0.33 7.89
CA ALA A 312 3.44 -0.80 7.60
C ALA A 312 2.33 -0.04 8.35
N LEU A 313 2.64 0.57 9.49
CA LEU A 313 1.64 1.16 10.40
C LEU A 313 1.68 2.69 10.47
N SER A 314 2.75 3.33 10.00
CA SER A 314 2.94 4.79 10.05
C SER A 314 1.80 5.60 9.42
N HIS A 315 1.16 5.04 8.39
CA HIS A 315 0.02 5.64 7.68
C HIS A 315 -1.36 5.15 8.16
N ARG A 316 -1.42 4.17 9.06
CA ARG A 316 -2.66 3.54 9.56
C ARG A 316 -3.09 3.99 10.96
N ARG A 317 -2.21 4.69 11.68
CA ARG A 317 -2.54 5.23 13.01
C ARG A 317 -3.65 6.28 12.92
N ARG A 318 -4.67 6.16 13.77
CA ARG A 318 -5.65 7.24 13.98
C ARG A 318 -4.95 8.40 14.68
N ARG A 319 -4.86 9.54 13.99
CA ARG A 319 -4.21 10.75 14.51
C ARG A 319 -5.22 11.67 15.17
N GLY A 320 -4.83 12.27 16.28
CA GLY A 320 -5.48 13.48 16.77
C GLY A 320 -5.21 14.66 15.82
N PRO A 321 -6.07 15.70 15.79
CA PRO A 321 -5.96 16.84 14.87
C PRO A 321 -4.67 17.69 14.98
N PHE A 322 -3.75 17.36 15.89
CA PHE A 322 -2.52 18.12 16.15
C PHE A 322 -1.24 17.25 16.16
N GLU A 323 -1.32 15.98 15.78
CA GLU A 323 -0.15 15.09 15.73
C GLU A 323 0.56 15.15 14.37
N GLN A 324 1.90 15.19 14.40
CA GLN A 324 2.71 15.19 13.19
C GLN A 324 2.68 13.80 12.49
N PRO A 325 2.80 13.76 11.16
CA PRO A 325 2.97 12.50 10.43
C PRO A 325 4.26 11.78 10.83
N GLY A 326 4.14 10.48 11.14
CA GLY A 326 5.28 9.63 11.50
C GLY A 326 4.94 8.68 12.64
N MET A 327 5.82 7.72 12.90
CA MET A 327 5.81 6.89 14.10
C MET A 327 7.15 7.09 14.79
N ASP A 328 7.12 7.51 16.05
CA ASP A 328 8.35 7.64 16.84
C ASP A 328 8.80 6.24 17.29
N PRO A 329 10.07 5.87 17.10
CA PRO A 329 10.58 4.56 17.52
C PRO A 329 10.39 4.29 19.02
N GLU A 330 10.37 5.33 19.85
CA GLU A 330 10.17 5.22 21.31
C GLU A 330 8.75 4.75 21.67
N ASP A 331 7.71 5.19 20.94
CA ASP A 331 6.34 4.74 21.15
C ASP A 331 6.19 3.24 20.85
N LEU A 332 6.87 2.79 19.80
CA LEU A 332 6.90 1.39 19.37
C LEU A 332 7.67 0.51 20.36
N GLU A 333 8.75 1.03 20.95
CA GLU A 333 9.46 0.33 22.01
C GLU A 333 8.60 0.15 23.25
N ASN A 334 7.88 1.20 23.68
CA ASN A 334 6.98 1.10 24.83
C ASN A 334 5.89 0.04 24.61
N ALA A 335 5.24 0.05 23.45
CA ALA A 335 4.19 -0.92 23.08
C ALA A 335 4.69 -2.38 23.05
N LEU A 336 5.98 -2.61 22.75
CA LEU A 336 6.56 -3.96 22.69
C LEU A 336 7.28 -4.38 23.98
N SER A 337 7.43 -3.46 24.94
CA SER A 337 8.11 -3.69 26.23
C SER A 337 7.16 -4.20 27.31
N GLU A 338 5.86 -3.96 27.17
CA GLU A 338 4.86 -4.55 28.05
C GLU A 338 4.76 -6.04 27.72
N ASP A 339 5.29 -6.89 28.61
CA ASP A 339 5.12 -8.34 28.48
C ASP A 339 3.62 -8.64 28.49
N PRO A 340 3.08 -9.26 27.42
CA PRO A 340 1.68 -9.61 27.40
C PRO A 340 1.40 -10.66 28.48
N ASP A 341 0.38 -10.43 29.30
CA ASP A 341 -0.19 -11.53 30.07
C ASP A 341 -0.70 -12.58 29.06
N PRO A 342 -0.24 -13.84 29.14
CA PRO A 342 -0.67 -14.87 28.20
C PRO A 342 -2.20 -15.04 28.31
N PRO A 343 -2.91 -15.24 27.19
CA PRO A 343 -4.35 -15.45 27.24
C PRO A 343 -4.65 -16.73 28.03
N ASP A 344 -5.50 -16.61 29.05
CA ASP A 344 -6.05 -17.76 29.77
C ASP A 344 -6.72 -18.70 28.75
N GLY A 345 -6.14 -19.88 28.57
CA GLY A 345 -6.65 -20.88 27.63
C GLY A 345 -8.10 -21.28 27.94
N PRO A 346 -8.90 -21.68 26.93
CA PRO A 346 -10.28 -22.07 27.14
C PRO A 346 -10.34 -23.53 27.59
N ASP A 347 -9.99 -23.81 28.84
CA ASP A 347 -10.47 -24.97 29.60
C ASP A 347 -9.85 -25.00 31.00
N GLY A 348 -10.69 -24.94 32.04
CA GLY A 348 -10.20 -25.10 33.41
C GLY A 348 -11.13 -24.65 34.52
N GLY A 349 -12.44 -24.91 34.40
CA GLY A 349 -13.33 -24.87 35.56
C GLY A 349 -12.86 -25.87 36.62
N ALA A 350 -12.17 -25.38 37.65
CA ALA A 350 -11.86 -26.12 38.85
C ALA A 350 -12.37 -25.35 40.06
N THR A 351 -13.55 -25.78 40.50
CA THR A 351 -14.19 -25.58 41.80
C THR A 351 -13.18 -25.39 42.94
N GLN A 352 -13.20 -24.22 43.56
CA GLN A 352 -12.81 -24.09 44.97
C GLN A 352 -14.03 -23.61 45.77
N ALA A 353 -14.51 -24.51 46.63
CA ALA A 353 -15.55 -24.23 47.60
C ALA A 353 -15.00 -23.30 48.70
N PRO A 354 -15.76 -22.30 49.17
CA PRO A 354 -15.31 -21.44 50.25
C PRO A 354 -15.58 -22.11 51.61
N THR A 355 -14.54 -22.29 52.41
CA THR A 355 -14.67 -22.47 53.86
C THR A 355 -14.80 -21.09 54.50
N GLY A 356 -15.92 -20.86 55.18
CA GLY A 356 -16.21 -19.59 55.84
C GLY A 356 -15.51 -19.41 57.19
N GLU A 357 -15.44 -18.15 57.63
CA GLU A 357 -15.64 -17.72 59.01
C GLU A 357 -15.89 -16.19 59.04
N ASP A 358 -17.18 -15.86 59.13
CA ASP A 358 -17.84 -14.93 60.06
C ASP A 358 -17.08 -13.70 60.60
N ARG A 359 -17.57 -12.49 60.27
CA ARG A 359 -17.66 -11.32 61.16
C ARG A 359 -18.73 -10.32 60.68
N GLY A 360 -19.87 -10.30 61.38
CA GLY A 360 -20.43 -9.11 62.04
C GLY A 360 -21.04 -7.96 61.20
N GLU A 361 -22.37 -7.94 61.20
CA GLU A 361 -23.36 -6.85 61.05
C GLU A 361 -22.87 -5.40 61.16
N ASP A 362 -23.33 -4.48 60.27
CA ASP A 362 -24.46 -3.60 60.58
C ASP A 362 -25.01 -2.74 59.39
N SER A 363 -26.34 -2.65 59.36
CA SER A 363 -27.21 -1.53 58.96
C SER A 363 -27.31 -0.98 57.50
N LEU A 364 -28.37 -1.46 56.83
CA LEU A 364 -29.49 -0.73 56.19
C LEU A 364 -29.24 0.60 55.43
N GLY A 365 -29.44 0.56 54.11
CA GLY A 365 -29.69 1.75 53.27
C GLY A 365 -30.27 1.36 51.91
N ALA A 366 -31.60 1.36 51.80
CA ALA A 366 -32.35 1.04 50.59
C ALA A 366 -32.14 2.07 49.47
N ARG A 367 -31.79 1.61 48.25
CA ARG A 367 -32.03 2.31 46.98
C ARG A 367 -32.28 1.28 45.86
N ASP A 368 -33.32 1.56 45.09
CA ASP A 368 -33.87 0.74 43.99
C ASP A 368 -32.85 0.45 42.87
N PRO A 369 -32.90 -0.73 42.20
CA PRO A 369 -32.07 -1.02 41.04
C PRO A 369 -32.72 -0.55 39.74
N GLU A 370 -31.97 0.20 38.94
CA GLU A 370 -32.29 0.46 37.52
C GLU A 370 -32.12 -0.82 36.67
N PRO A 371 -32.96 -1.06 35.65
CA PRO A 371 -32.92 -2.30 34.91
C PRO A 371 -31.84 -2.29 33.82
N SER A 372 -30.90 -3.23 33.94
CA SER A 372 -30.02 -3.70 32.88
C SER A 372 -30.81 -4.60 31.90
N GLU A 373 -30.98 -4.17 30.65
CA GLU A 373 -31.44 -5.04 29.57
C GLU A 373 -30.26 -5.58 28.76
N ALA A 374 -29.78 -6.76 29.19
CA ALA A 374 -29.20 -7.72 28.27
C ALA A 374 -30.35 -8.55 27.66
N ARG A 375 -30.52 -8.51 26.33
CA ARG A 375 -31.21 -9.59 25.60
C ARG A 375 -30.53 -9.92 24.27
N THR A 376 -30.31 -11.21 24.16
CA THR A 376 -29.95 -12.06 23.03
C THR A 376 -30.95 -12.03 21.88
N GLY A 377 -30.47 -12.27 20.65
CA GLY A 377 -31.16 -13.11 19.66
C GLY A 377 -31.98 -12.43 18.56
N ALA A 378 -31.44 -12.52 17.33
CA ALA A 378 -32.11 -12.68 16.04
C ALA A 378 -33.47 -12.01 15.78
N GLY A 379 -33.46 -11.00 14.91
CA GLY A 379 -34.64 -10.53 14.17
C GLY A 379 -34.25 -9.40 13.21
N GLU A 380 -34.35 -9.65 11.90
CA GLU A 380 -34.24 -8.61 10.86
C GLU A 380 -35.24 -7.48 11.17
N ARG A 381 -34.73 -6.26 11.36
CA ARG A 381 -35.56 -5.05 11.43
C ARG A 381 -35.69 -4.48 10.02
N SER A 382 -36.82 -4.74 9.38
CA SER A 382 -37.23 -4.05 8.16
C SER A 382 -37.62 -2.61 8.50
N HIS A 383 -36.81 -1.66 8.05
CA HIS A 383 -37.15 -0.23 8.12
C HIS A 383 -37.97 0.14 6.88
N ALA A 384 -39.22 0.58 7.08
CA ALA A 384 -40.00 1.21 6.04
C ALA A 384 -39.43 2.61 5.75
N ALA A 385 -39.27 2.95 4.47
CA ALA A 385 -38.86 4.28 4.05
C ALA A 385 -39.92 5.30 4.50
N ALA A 386 -39.52 6.28 5.31
CA ALA A 386 -40.36 7.42 5.63
C ALA A 386 -40.56 8.31 4.39
N ASP A 387 -41.70 9.00 4.34
CA ASP A 387 -42.09 9.86 3.22
C ASP A 387 -41.01 10.90 2.86
N PRO A 388 -40.84 11.23 1.57
CA PRO A 388 -39.83 12.19 1.13
C PRO A 388 -40.02 13.55 1.78
N PHE A 389 -38.97 14.06 2.44
CA PHE A 389 -38.98 15.41 3.00
C PHE A 389 -39.06 16.46 1.88
N ALA A 390 -40.07 17.33 1.91
CA ALA A 390 -40.19 18.44 0.98
C ALA A 390 -39.21 19.56 1.41
N PRO A 391 -38.20 19.92 0.58
CA PRO A 391 -37.27 20.97 0.94
C PRO A 391 -37.97 22.33 0.98
N VAL A 392 -37.80 23.06 2.09
CA VAL A 392 -38.29 24.43 2.23
C VAL A 392 -37.43 25.35 1.36
N ARG A 393 -38.07 26.05 0.41
CA ARG A 393 -37.42 27.04 -0.44
C ARG A 393 -37.18 28.31 0.39
N LEU A 394 -35.91 28.65 0.62
CA LEU A 394 -35.53 29.92 1.23
C LEU A 394 -35.59 31.03 0.18
N GLU A 395 -36.58 31.90 0.27
CA GLU A 395 -36.66 33.13 -0.53
C GLU A 395 -36.21 34.31 0.34
N ALA A 396 -35.14 35.00 -0.07
CA ALA A 396 -34.67 36.21 0.59
C ALA A 396 -35.41 37.44 0.01
N PRO A 397 -36.20 38.19 0.79
CA PRO A 397 -37.02 39.28 0.27
C PRO A 397 -36.23 40.52 -0.18
N GLU A 398 -35.01 40.71 0.33
CA GLU A 398 -34.20 41.91 0.02
C GLU A 398 -32.71 41.62 -0.11
N LYS A 399 -32.09 42.14 -1.18
CA LYS A 399 -30.63 42.24 -1.31
C LYS A 399 -30.13 43.24 -0.27
N GLY A 400 -29.35 42.78 0.72
CA GLY A 400 -28.72 43.64 1.70
C GLY A 400 -27.93 44.79 1.06
N LYS A 401 -28.12 46.02 1.55
CA LYS A 401 -27.37 47.21 1.13
C LYS A 401 -25.88 46.97 1.38
N GLY A 402 -25.10 46.94 0.31
CA GLY A 402 -23.66 46.74 0.37
C GLY A 402 -22.98 47.80 1.24
N GLY A 403 -22.20 47.35 2.23
CA GLY A 403 -21.24 48.20 2.93
C GLY A 403 -20.03 48.52 2.04
N PRO A 404 -19.21 49.52 2.41
CA PRO A 404 -18.02 49.86 1.64
C PRO A 404 -17.04 48.69 1.59
N LEU A 405 -16.48 48.50 0.38
CA LEU A 405 -15.58 47.44 -0.08
C LEU A 405 -14.88 46.59 1.00
N GLY A 406 -15.16 45.29 1.01
CA GLY A 406 -14.29 44.28 1.64
C GLY A 406 -14.92 43.31 2.66
N ARG A 407 -16.23 43.36 2.95
CA ARG A 407 -16.89 42.34 3.81
C ARG A 407 -18.20 41.84 3.20
N ARG A 408 -18.41 40.52 3.22
CA ARG A 408 -19.66 39.86 2.75
C ARG A 408 -20.82 40.27 3.66
N SER A 409 -21.98 40.56 3.04
CA SER A 409 -23.24 40.90 3.69
C SER A 409 -23.70 39.78 4.63
N ARG A 410 -24.14 40.10 5.84
CA ARG A 410 -24.79 39.14 6.75
C ARG A 410 -26.25 38.96 6.35
N VAL A 411 -26.67 37.71 6.17
CA VAL A 411 -28.07 37.31 6.06
C VAL A 411 -28.49 36.80 7.43
N SER A 412 -29.55 37.36 8.00
CA SER A 412 -30.15 36.89 9.25
C SER A 412 -31.45 36.16 8.91
N GLY A 413 -31.62 34.93 9.39
CA GLY A 413 -32.91 34.24 9.31
C GLY A 413 -33.93 34.81 10.31
N GLU A 414 -35.21 34.45 10.16
CA GLU A 414 -36.31 34.94 11.02
C GLU A 414 -36.14 34.61 12.52
N THR A 415 -35.24 33.68 12.87
CA THR A 415 -34.92 33.32 14.26
C THR A 415 -33.67 33.99 14.82
N GLY A 416 -33.06 34.94 14.09
CA GLY A 416 -31.96 35.78 14.61
C GLY A 416 -30.59 35.10 14.70
N HIS A 417 -30.43 33.87 14.22
CA HIS A 417 -29.12 33.23 14.08
C HIS A 417 -28.48 33.54 12.71
N PRO A 418 -27.16 33.77 12.64
CA PRO A 418 -26.44 33.90 11.37
C PRO A 418 -26.40 32.54 10.66
N VAL A 419 -26.67 32.54 9.36
CA VAL A 419 -26.52 31.37 8.47
C VAL A 419 -25.06 31.18 8.08
#